data_AF-A0A2I1C770-F1
#
_entry.id   AF-A0A2I1C770-F1
#
_cell.length_a   1.000
_cell.length_b   1.000
_cell.length_c   1.000
_cell.angle_alpha   90.00
_cell.angle_beta   90.00
_cell.angle_gamma   90.00
#
_symmetry.space_group_name_H-M   'P 1'
#
loop_
_entity.id
_entity.type
_entity.pdbx_description
1 polymer ?
#
loop_
_entity_poly.entity_id
_entity_poly.type
_entity_poly.pdbx_seq_one_letter_code
_entity_poly.pdbx_strand_id
1 'polypeptide(L)'
;MYFIPGLNQITLDRDRQSRRILADVRERRQETWGWVVYRTTYKSDPAFGKAIDIINSWLKREVYRDMHTMGLQDADPTPNNELWACHRLTIMEDPERLNGASIRDVRSHFESWVEGQGMRDRWNKYRVCMMIDDEVLDLLVNEVPLAEEHKEMHGMRCVEEINT
;
A
#
# COMPACT_ATOMS: atom_id res chain seq x y z
N MET A 1 -4.93 -24.28 18.35
CA MET A 1 -4.46 -24.68 17.01
C MET A 1 -5.62 -25.37 16.30
N TYR A 2 -6.38 -24.64 15.49
CA TYR A 2 -7.55 -25.18 14.80
C TYR A 2 -7.20 -25.45 13.35
N PHE A 3 -7.04 -26.73 13.00
CA PHE A 3 -7.06 -27.21 11.63
C PHE A 3 -8.48 -27.02 11.11
N ILE A 4 -8.69 -26.18 10.08
CA ILE A 4 -9.99 -26.04 9.41
C ILE A 4 -10.10 -27.22 8.43
N PRO A 5 -10.89 -28.26 8.72
CA PRO A 5 -10.95 -29.44 7.87
C PRO A 5 -11.69 -29.09 6.56
N GLY A 6 -11.09 -29.39 5.41
CA GLY A 6 -11.78 -29.39 4.12
C GLY A 6 -11.29 -28.40 3.07
N LEU A 7 -10.44 -27.42 3.42
CA LEU A 7 -9.78 -26.58 2.42
C LEU A 7 -8.48 -27.25 1.96
N ASN A 8 -8.46 -27.73 0.72
CA ASN A 8 -7.23 -28.26 0.14
C ASN A 8 -6.21 -27.11 -0.04
N GLN A 9 -4.91 -27.43 0.07
CA GLN A 9 -3.81 -26.46 -0.04
C GLN A 9 -3.90 -25.63 -1.33
N ILE A 10 -4.36 -26.26 -2.42
CA ILE A 10 -4.57 -25.61 -3.73
C ILE A 10 -5.58 -24.47 -3.64
N THR A 11 -6.69 -24.66 -2.92
CA THR A 11 -7.73 -23.64 -2.78
C THR A 11 -7.23 -22.50 -1.90
N LEU A 12 -6.57 -22.81 -0.78
CA LEU A 12 -5.98 -21.79 0.10
C LEU A 12 -4.95 -20.95 -0.66
N ASP A 13 -4.06 -21.59 -1.42
CA ASP A 13 -3.05 -20.87 -2.19
C ASP A 13 -3.65 -20.05 -3.34
N ARG A 14 -4.64 -20.59 -4.06
CA ARG A 14 -5.36 -19.87 -5.14
C ARG A 14 -6.07 -18.62 -4.61
N ASP A 15 -6.63 -18.70 -3.40
CA ASP A 15 -7.44 -17.64 -2.81
C ASP A 15 -6.63 -16.54 -2.11
N ARG A 16 -5.29 -16.62 -2.18
CA ARG A 16 -4.38 -15.60 -1.67
C ARG A 16 -4.61 -14.23 -2.31
N GLN A 17 -4.57 -13.20 -1.48
CA GLN A 17 -4.85 -11.82 -1.87
C GLN A 17 -3.87 -11.31 -2.94
N SER A 18 -2.58 -11.61 -2.78
CA SER A 18 -1.50 -11.30 -3.73
C SER A 18 -1.78 -11.86 -5.13
N ARG A 19 -2.22 -13.13 -5.23
CA ARG A 19 -2.61 -13.74 -6.50
C ARG A 19 -3.79 -13.03 -7.15
N ARG A 20 -4.83 -12.69 -6.36
CA ARG A 20 -6.02 -11.98 -6.85
C ARG A 20 -5.67 -10.59 -7.36
N ILE A 21 -4.92 -9.81 -6.60
CA ILE A 21 -4.49 -8.46 -7.00
C ILE A 21 -3.60 -8.54 -8.25
N LEU A 22 -2.66 -9.48 -8.32
CA LEU A 22 -1.80 -9.66 -9.50
C LEU A 22 -2.60 -10.03 -10.75
N ALA A 23 -3.60 -10.91 -10.61
CA ALA A 23 -4.51 -11.24 -11.70
C ALA A 23 -5.29 -10.01 -12.16
N ASP A 24 -5.83 -9.22 -11.23
CA ASP A 24 -6.54 -7.97 -11.52
C ASP A 24 -5.64 -6.94 -12.24
N VAL A 25 -4.36 -6.82 -11.84
CA VAL A 25 -3.37 -5.92 -12.48
C VAL A 25 -3.16 -6.33 -13.93
N ARG A 26 -2.99 -7.64 -14.18
CA ARG A 26 -2.78 -8.22 -15.50
C ARG A 26 -4.02 -8.07 -16.39
N GLU A 27 -5.20 -8.42 -15.87
CA GLU A 27 -6.47 -8.36 -16.60
C GLU A 27 -6.78 -6.93 -17.06
N ARG A 28 -6.56 -5.96 -16.17
CA ARG A 28 -6.79 -4.53 -16.46
C ARG A 28 -5.63 -3.85 -17.18
N ARG A 29 -4.63 -4.64 -17.61
CA ARG A 29 -3.43 -4.20 -18.34
C ARG A 29 -2.76 -2.99 -17.69
N GLN A 30 -2.70 -2.99 -16.36
CA GLN A 30 -2.01 -1.96 -15.62
C GLN A 30 -0.53 -2.30 -15.58
N GLU A 31 0.33 -1.36 -15.97
CA GLU A 31 1.79 -1.53 -15.87
C GLU A 31 2.24 -1.56 -14.40
N THR A 32 1.54 -0.81 -13.53
CA THR A 32 1.85 -0.69 -12.11
C THR A 32 0.61 -0.68 -11.24
N TRP A 33 0.78 -1.07 -9.97
CA TRP A 33 -0.20 -0.87 -8.90
C TRP A 33 0.41 -0.07 -7.76
N GLY A 34 -0.43 0.59 -6.97
CA GLY A 34 -0.01 1.38 -5.82
C GLY A 34 -1.04 2.46 -5.53
N TRP A 35 -0.72 3.31 -4.56
CA TRP A 35 -1.57 4.43 -4.18
C TRP A 35 -1.12 5.72 -4.86
N VAL A 36 -2.03 6.68 -4.95
CA VAL A 36 -1.72 8.06 -5.31
C VAL A 36 -1.41 8.81 -4.02
N VAL A 37 -0.26 9.46 -3.94
CA VAL A 37 0.20 10.21 -2.78
C VAL A 37 0.39 11.67 -3.18
N TYR A 38 -0.35 12.56 -2.56
CA TYR A 38 -0.18 14.00 -2.69
C TYR A 38 0.84 14.50 -1.71
N ARG A 39 1.86 15.16 -2.22
CA ARG A 39 2.79 15.93 -1.42
C ARG A 39 2.24 17.34 -1.25
N THR A 40 1.77 17.65 -0.04
CA THR A 40 1.25 19.00 0.29
C THR A 40 2.14 19.76 1.26
N THR A 41 3.25 19.16 1.69
CA THR A 41 4.34 19.85 2.38
C THR A 41 5.66 19.69 1.64
N TYR A 42 6.38 20.80 1.54
CA TYR A 42 7.68 20.89 0.86
C TYR A 42 8.79 21.36 1.81
N LYS A 43 8.58 21.21 3.13
CA LYS A 43 9.55 21.66 4.14
C LYS A 43 10.86 20.87 4.16
N SER A 44 10.84 19.61 3.73
CA SER A 44 12.03 18.74 3.72
C SER A 44 11.88 17.59 2.73
N ASP A 45 12.69 17.58 1.67
CA ASP A 45 12.77 16.45 0.74
C ASP A 45 13.25 15.16 1.41
N PRO A 46 14.29 15.17 2.28
CA PRO A 46 14.73 13.96 2.96
C PRO A 46 13.66 13.35 3.87
N ALA A 47 12.90 14.18 4.58
CA ALA A 47 11.81 13.71 5.43
C ALA A 47 10.70 13.07 4.59
N PHE A 48 10.32 13.71 3.47
CA PHE A 48 9.33 13.15 2.56
C PHE A 48 9.81 11.82 1.96
N GLY A 49 11.07 11.72 1.56
CA GLY A 49 11.68 10.46 1.11
C GLY A 49 11.57 9.35 2.17
N LYS A 50 11.92 9.66 3.42
CA LYS A 50 11.77 8.71 4.54
C LYS A 50 10.31 8.28 4.76
N ALA A 51 9.35 9.20 4.66
CA ALA A 51 7.93 8.86 4.77
C ALA A 51 7.49 7.89 3.65
N ILE A 52 7.96 8.10 2.41
CA ILE A 52 7.71 7.18 1.30
C ILE A 52 8.33 5.80 1.55
N ASP A 53 9.54 5.74 2.10
CA ASP A 53 10.19 4.46 2.46
C ASP A 53 9.40 3.71 3.53
N ILE A 54 8.88 4.42 4.54
CA ILE A 54 8.01 3.85 5.58
C ILE A 54 6.75 3.25 4.94
N ILE A 55 6.01 4.04 4.15
CA ILE A 55 4.79 3.57 3.46
C ILE A 55 5.11 2.33 2.61
N ASN A 56 6.19 2.36 1.83
CA ASN A 56 6.61 1.22 1.02
C ASN A 56 6.93 -0.02 1.86
N SER A 57 7.59 0.13 3.01
CA SER A 57 7.92 -0.99 3.88
C SER A 57 6.67 -1.70 4.40
N TRP A 58 5.65 -0.93 4.80
CA TRP A 58 4.38 -1.46 5.29
C TRP A 58 3.56 -2.09 4.17
N LEU A 59 3.50 -1.46 2.98
CA LEU A 59 2.84 -2.05 1.81
C LEU A 59 3.51 -3.36 1.39
N LYS A 60 4.85 -3.42 1.40
CA LYS A 60 5.58 -4.66 1.13
C LYS A 60 5.21 -5.73 2.15
N ARG A 61 5.24 -5.44 3.44
CA ARG A 61 4.82 -6.39 4.48
C ARG A 61 3.40 -6.92 4.22
N GLU A 62 2.46 -6.06 3.86
CA GLU A 62 1.08 -6.46 3.53
C GLU A 62 1.00 -7.36 2.30
N VAL A 63 1.79 -7.10 1.25
CA VAL A 63 1.88 -7.97 0.07
C VAL A 63 2.32 -9.38 0.45
N TYR A 64 3.26 -9.53 1.37
CA TYR A 64 3.80 -10.83 1.78
C TYR A 64 3.02 -11.47 2.96
N ARG A 65 2.10 -10.74 3.61
CA ARG A 65 1.35 -11.23 4.77
C ARG A 65 0.57 -12.51 4.47
N ASP A 66 0.00 -12.62 3.27
CA ASP A 66 -0.82 -13.77 2.90
C ASP A 66 -0.03 -15.08 2.67
N MET A 67 1.31 -15.02 2.66
CA MET A 67 2.16 -16.22 2.69
C MET A 67 2.03 -16.98 4.00
N HIS A 68 1.59 -16.30 5.06
CA HIS A 68 1.40 -16.89 6.39
C HIS A 68 -0.08 -17.17 6.69
N THR A 69 -0.90 -17.35 5.65
CA THR A 69 -2.32 -17.73 5.79
C THR A 69 -2.45 -19.01 6.62
N MET A 70 -3.31 -18.98 7.63
CA MET A 70 -3.46 -20.10 8.56
C MET A 70 -3.83 -21.39 7.82
N GLY A 71 -3.03 -22.45 8.03
CA GLY A 71 -3.25 -23.76 7.41
C GLY A 71 -2.63 -23.92 6.02
N LEU A 72 -2.05 -22.87 5.44
CA LEU A 72 -1.25 -22.96 4.22
C LEU A 72 0.18 -23.38 4.55
N GLN A 73 0.68 -24.41 3.88
CA GLN A 73 2.06 -24.88 3.96
C GLN A 73 2.79 -24.55 2.66
N ASP A 74 4.08 -24.21 2.76
CA ASP A 74 4.98 -23.99 1.61
C ASP A 74 4.42 -23.05 0.54
N ALA A 75 3.85 -21.91 0.96
CA ALA A 75 3.27 -20.92 0.08
C ALA A 75 4.29 -20.44 -0.99
N ASP A 76 3.92 -20.55 -2.27
CA ASP A 76 4.74 -20.08 -3.38
C ASP A 76 4.89 -18.54 -3.32
N PRO A 77 6.12 -17.99 -3.17
CA PRO A 77 6.34 -16.55 -3.09
C PRO A 77 6.26 -15.85 -4.46
N THR A 78 6.24 -16.59 -5.57
CA THR A 78 6.34 -16.04 -6.92
C THR A 78 5.27 -14.96 -7.19
N PRO A 79 3.98 -15.17 -6.86
CA PRO A 79 2.96 -14.13 -7.07
C PRO A 79 3.21 -12.86 -6.26
N ASN A 80 3.73 -12.96 -5.03
CA ASN A 80 4.06 -11.80 -4.20
C ASN A 80 5.23 -11.03 -4.79
N ASN A 81 6.25 -11.76 -5.25
CA ASN A 81 7.42 -11.17 -5.90
C ASN A 81 7.03 -10.45 -7.19
N GLU A 82 6.20 -11.09 -8.03
CA GLU A 82 5.69 -10.50 -9.27
C GLU A 82 4.79 -9.29 -8.99
N LEU A 83 3.90 -9.38 -8.00
CA LEU A 83 3.09 -8.25 -7.57
C LEU A 83 3.98 -7.11 -7.09
N TRP A 84 4.89 -7.36 -6.15
CA TRP A 84 5.78 -6.32 -5.64
C TRP A 84 6.65 -5.68 -6.74
N ALA A 85 7.11 -6.47 -7.71
CA ALA A 85 7.93 -5.98 -8.82
C ALA A 85 7.22 -4.91 -9.67
N CYS A 86 5.89 -4.91 -9.73
CA CYS A 86 5.10 -3.87 -10.40
C CYS A 86 4.49 -2.83 -9.44
N HIS A 87 4.94 -2.78 -8.19
CA HIS A 87 4.51 -1.75 -7.25
C HIS A 87 5.13 -0.38 -7.59
N ARG A 88 4.30 0.66 -7.65
CA ARG A 88 4.70 2.06 -7.78
C ARG A 88 3.68 2.99 -7.13
N LEU A 89 4.12 3.79 -6.17
CA LEU A 89 3.33 4.94 -5.72
C LEU A 89 3.35 6.03 -6.80
N THR A 90 2.18 6.60 -7.09
CA THR A 90 2.07 7.78 -7.96
C THR A 90 2.17 9.02 -7.08
N ILE A 91 3.32 9.67 -7.08
CA ILE A 91 3.53 10.90 -6.30
C ILE A 91 3.03 12.09 -7.13
N MET A 92 2.09 12.84 -6.58
CA MET A 92 1.60 14.10 -7.13
C MET A 92 2.38 15.23 -6.48
N GLU A 93 3.27 15.85 -7.26
CA GLU A 93 4.09 16.99 -6.84
C GLU A 93 3.86 18.18 -7.76
N ASP A 94 3.53 19.30 -7.14
CA ASP A 94 3.34 20.61 -7.76
C ASP A 94 3.45 21.65 -6.64
N PRO A 95 4.67 22.07 -6.26
CA PRO A 95 4.86 22.94 -5.10
C PRO A 95 4.09 24.25 -5.19
N GLU A 96 3.87 24.77 -6.41
CA GLU A 96 3.15 26.04 -6.61
C GLU A 96 1.66 25.91 -6.29
N ARG A 97 1.07 24.72 -6.54
CA ARG A 97 -0.37 24.49 -6.35
C ARG A 97 -0.72 23.66 -5.12
N LEU A 98 0.20 22.81 -4.66
CA LEU A 98 -0.04 21.82 -3.61
C LEU A 98 0.58 22.17 -2.26
N ASN A 99 1.55 23.09 -2.19
CA ASN A 99 2.16 23.45 -0.91
C ASN A 99 1.13 24.13 0.01
N GLY A 100 0.83 23.50 1.14
CA GLY A 100 -0.22 23.92 2.06
C GLY A 100 -1.65 23.74 1.52
N ALA A 101 -1.85 22.96 0.45
CA ALA A 101 -3.17 22.72 -0.10
C ALA A 101 -4.10 22.03 0.91
N SER A 102 -5.37 22.43 0.93
CA SER A 102 -6.36 21.80 1.79
C SER A 102 -6.83 20.46 1.22
N ILE A 103 -7.48 19.64 2.07
CA ILE A 103 -8.15 18.41 1.63
C ILE A 103 -9.14 18.67 0.48
N ARG A 104 -9.80 19.84 0.46
CA ARG A 104 -10.73 20.20 -0.61
C ARG A 104 -10.01 20.42 -1.94
N ASP A 105 -8.86 21.09 -1.91
CA ASP A 105 -8.08 21.38 -3.11
C ASP A 105 -7.47 20.09 -3.68
N VAL A 106 -6.93 19.23 -2.81
CA VAL A 106 -6.45 17.89 -3.19
C VAL A 106 -7.57 17.04 -3.76
N ARG A 107 -8.76 17.03 -3.15
CA ARG A 107 -9.92 16.28 -3.67
C ARG A 107 -10.31 16.76 -5.06
N SER A 108 -10.44 18.08 -5.25
CA SER A 108 -10.80 18.65 -6.55
C SER A 108 -9.77 18.32 -7.63
N HIS A 109 -8.48 18.38 -7.28
CA HIS A 109 -7.40 18.01 -8.20
C HIS A 109 -7.43 16.52 -8.53
N PHE A 110 -7.61 15.66 -7.53
CA PHE A 110 -7.67 14.20 -7.70
C PHE A 110 -8.84 13.79 -8.60
N GLU A 111 -10.03 14.32 -8.36
CA GLU A 111 -11.21 14.04 -9.19
C GLU A 111 -10.98 14.46 -10.65
N SER A 112 -10.43 15.66 -10.88
CA SER A 112 -10.10 16.15 -12.21
C SER A 112 -9.05 15.28 -12.91
N TRP A 113 -8.02 14.85 -12.18
CA TRP A 113 -6.99 13.95 -12.70
C TRP A 113 -7.58 12.58 -13.06
N VAL A 114 -8.38 11.98 -12.17
CA VAL A 114 -9.04 10.68 -12.42
C VAL A 114 -9.95 10.74 -13.65
N GLU A 115 -10.71 11.83 -13.81
CA GLU A 115 -11.58 12.05 -14.97
C GLU A 115 -10.75 12.19 -16.26
N GLY A 116 -9.66 12.95 -16.23
CA GLY A 116 -8.76 13.11 -17.36
C GLY A 116 -8.11 11.79 -17.84
N GLN A 117 -7.96 10.80 -16.95
CA GLN A 117 -7.48 9.47 -17.30
C GLN A 117 -8.58 8.57 -17.89
N GLY A 118 -9.86 8.90 -17.72
CA GLY A 118 -10.98 8.01 -18.09
C GLY A 118 -11.04 6.71 -17.28
N MET A 119 -10.42 6.70 -16.08
CA MET A 119 -10.23 5.49 -15.26
C MET A 119 -11.03 5.50 -13.96
N ARG A 120 -12.01 6.41 -13.82
CA ARG A 120 -12.87 6.51 -12.64
C ARG A 120 -13.46 5.16 -12.25
N ASP A 121 -13.32 4.80 -10.99
CA ASP A 121 -13.78 3.53 -10.38
C ASP A 121 -13.21 2.24 -11.00
N ARG A 122 -12.23 2.33 -11.90
CA ARG A 122 -11.60 1.16 -12.55
C ARG A 122 -10.46 0.54 -11.75
N TRP A 123 -9.97 1.18 -10.70
CA TRP A 123 -8.93 0.62 -9.82
C TRP A 123 -8.91 1.38 -8.50
N ASN A 124 -8.38 0.76 -7.44
CA ASN A 124 -8.27 1.42 -6.13
C ASN A 124 -7.46 2.74 -6.20
N LYS A 125 -6.43 2.80 -7.06
CA LYS A 125 -5.63 4.02 -7.30
C LYS A 125 -6.42 5.21 -7.87
N TYR A 126 -7.61 4.95 -8.41
CA TYR A 126 -8.51 5.97 -8.96
C TYR A 126 -9.74 6.26 -8.08
N ARG A 127 -9.77 5.69 -6.86
CA ARG A 127 -10.88 5.84 -5.90
C ARG A 127 -10.50 6.60 -4.65
N VAL A 128 -9.22 6.56 -4.29
CA VAL A 128 -8.67 7.17 -3.07
C VAL A 128 -7.23 7.61 -3.32
N CYS A 129 -6.84 8.70 -2.67
CA CYS A 129 -5.47 9.18 -2.57
C CYS A 129 -5.08 9.39 -1.10
N MET A 130 -3.79 9.33 -0.83
CA MET A 130 -3.17 9.74 0.43
C MET A 130 -2.71 11.19 0.29
N MET A 131 -2.84 11.98 1.34
CA MET A 131 -2.30 13.34 1.43
C MET A 131 -1.29 13.36 2.57
N ILE A 132 -0.09 13.84 2.28
CA ILE A 132 0.97 14.01 3.27
C ILE A 132 1.17 15.51 3.46
N ASP A 133 0.58 16.03 4.53
CA ASP A 133 0.82 17.38 5.02
C ASP A 133 1.91 17.38 6.11
N ASP A 134 2.08 18.52 6.78
CA ASP A 134 3.10 18.68 7.81
C ASP A 134 2.91 17.73 9.00
N GLU A 135 1.67 17.53 9.45
CA GLU A 135 1.36 16.71 10.62
C GLU A 135 1.59 15.23 10.31
N VAL A 136 1.09 14.77 9.15
CA VAL A 136 1.30 13.40 8.70
C VAL A 136 2.78 13.12 8.44
N LEU A 137 3.51 14.08 7.87
CA LEU A 137 4.94 13.93 7.62
C LEU A 137 5.73 13.76 8.92
N ASP A 138 5.45 14.60 9.92
CA ASP A 138 6.12 14.55 11.23
C ASP A 138 5.84 13.22 11.94
N LEU A 139 4.57 12.83 12.00
CA LEU A 139 4.14 11.55 12.59
C LEU A 139 4.83 10.36 11.92
N LEU A 140 4.83 10.29 10.59
CA LEU A 140 5.49 9.20 9.87
C LEU A 140 6.98 9.16 10.18
N VAL A 141 7.66 10.30 10.14
CA VAL A 141 9.13 10.34 10.27
C VAL A 141 9.62 10.09 11.69
N ASN A 142 8.84 10.48 12.70
CA ASN A 142 9.27 10.44 14.11
C ASN A 142 8.69 9.29 14.90
N GLU A 143 7.48 8.82 14.55
CA GLU A 143 6.75 7.85 15.37
C GLU A 143 6.58 6.48 14.69
N VAL A 144 6.64 6.43 13.36
CA VAL A 144 6.38 5.19 12.62
C VAL A 144 7.70 4.51 12.23
N PRO A 145 8.01 3.32 12.78
CA PRO A 145 9.16 2.55 12.36
C PRO A 145 8.95 1.94 10.96
N LEU A 146 10.04 1.50 10.34
CA LEU A 146 9.94 0.62 9.17
C LEU A 146 9.27 -0.69 9.57
N ALA A 147 8.56 -1.33 8.65
CA ALA A 147 7.86 -2.58 8.92
C ALA A 147 8.79 -3.71 9.41
N GLU A 148 10.05 -3.74 8.95
CA GLU A 148 11.06 -4.69 9.39
C GLU A 148 11.52 -4.42 10.83
N GLU A 149 11.79 -3.15 11.17
CA GLU A 149 12.12 -2.72 12.54
C GLU A 149 10.97 -3.04 13.51
N HIS A 150 9.73 -2.80 13.10
CA HIS A 150 8.55 -3.16 13.88
C HIS A 150 8.45 -4.68 14.12
N LYS A 151 8.77 -5.50 13.12
CA LYS A 151 8.76 -6.97 13.26
C LYS A 151 9.82 -7.44 14.25
N GLU A 152 10.99 -6.81 14.26
CA GLU A 152 12.06 -7.09 15.23
C GLU A 152 11.65 -6.74 16.66
N MET A 153 10.95 -5.61 16.85
CA MET A 153 10.48 -5.15 18.16
C MET A 153 9.36 -6.01 18.76
N HIS A 154 8.37 -6.43 17.95
CA HIS A 154 7.14 -7.08 18.45
C HIS A 154 7.04 -8.59 18.13
N GLY A 155 7.95 -9.15 17.32
CA GLY A 155 7.89 -10.53 16.85
C GLY A 155 6.64 -10.84 16.01
N MET A 156 6.25 -12.12 15.92
CA MET A 156 5.05 -12.58 15.16
C MET A 156 3.70 -12.19 15.82
N ARG A 157 3.70 -11.52 16.99
CA ARG A 157 2.49 -11.18 17.77
C ARG A 157 1.71 -9.97 17.25
N CYS A 158 2.12 -9.39 16.12
CA CYS A 158 1.49 -8.20 15.52
C CYS A 158 -0.01 -8.32 15.16
N VAL A 159 -0.63 -9.50 15.22
CA VAL A 159 -2.06 -9.64 14.85
C VAL A 159 -2.99 -9.16 15.98
N GLU A 160 -2.49 -9.04 17.22
CA GLU A 160 -3.32 -8.72 18.39
C GLU A 160 -3.45 -7.20 18.65
N GLU A 161 -2.48 -6.39 18.24
CA GLU A 161 -2.42 -4.97 18.61
C GLU A 161 -3.28 -4.03 17.72
N ILE A 162 -3.87 -4.54 16.63
CA ILE A 162 -4.78 -3.74 15.77
C ILE A 162 -6.26 -3.85 16.24
N ASN A 163 -6.55 -4.66 17.26
CA ASN A 163 -7.91 -4.89 17.77
C ASN A 163 -8.13 -4.41 19.23
N THR A 164 -7.31 -3.48 19.72
CA THR A 164 -7.51 -2.82 21.03
C THR A 164 -7.57 -1.32 20.84
#